data_AF-A0A9E3KYR3-F1
#
_entry.id   AF-A0A9E3KYR3-F1
#
_cell.length_a   1.000
_cell.length_b   1.000
_cell.length_c   1.000
_cell.angle_alpha   90.00
_cell.angle_beta   90.00
_cell.angle_gamma   90.00
#
_symmetry.space_group_name_H-M   'P 1'
#
loop_
_entity.id
_entity.type
_entity.pdbx_description
1 polymer ?
#
loop_
_entity_poly.entity_id
_entity_poly.type
_entity_poly.pdbx_seq_one_letter_code
_entity_poly.pdbx_strand_id
1 'polypeptide(L)'
;MIHVCSLAALPETVRLTGASHVLTVMANVEQVQRPVSVLPANHLKVSMDDITEEIDGYVAPSEQHIAKVLTFVRAWDRSAPLVVHCYAGISRSTASAFAAACALNPHRDETEIALRIRAASPIAAPNRLIVGLADKALGRCGRMLRALDQMGPGAMMSEGRPFHIELE
;
A
#
# COMPACT_ATOMS: atom_id res chain seq x y z
N MET A 1 6.11 -11.57 -2.33
CA MET A 1 4.69 -11.34 -2.02
C MET A 1 4.51 -10.10 -1.16
N ILE A 2 3.48 -9.29 -1.43
CA ILE A 2 3.10 -8.14 -0.59
C ILE A 2 1.80 -8.48 0.12
N HIS A 3 1.74 -8.35 1.45
CA HIS A 3 0.51 -8.48 2.23
C HIS A 3 -0.05 -7.11 2.58
N VAL A 4 -1.37 -6.99 2.60
CA VAL A 4 -2.07 -5.76 3.01
C VAL A 4 -2.98 -6.07 4.18
N CYS A 5 -2.96 -5.24 5.22
CA CYS A 5 -3.81 -5.42 6.40
C CYS A 5 -4.18 -4.09 7.08
N SER A 6 -5.07 -4.18 8.07
CA SER A 6 -5.40 -3.07 8.99
C SER A 6 -4.33 -2.95 10.10
N LEU A 7 -4.38 -1.86 10.85
CA LEU A 7 -3.52 -1.66 12.03
C LEU A 7 -3.73 -2.77 13.06
N ALA A 8 -4.99 -3.14 13.31
CA ALA A 8 -5.36 -4.18 14.27
C ALA A 8 -4.79 -5.56 13.88
N ALA A 9 -4.72 -5.85 12.57
CA ALA A 9 -4.23 -7.12 12.05
C ALA A 9 -2.70 -7.16 11.85
N LEU A 10 -1.98 -6.05 12.04
CA LEU A 10 -0.54 -5.96 11.75
C LEU A 10 0.29 -7.03 12.49
N PRO A 11 0.20 -7.20 13.83
CA PRO A 11 1.07 -8.14 14.54
C PRO A 11 0.84 -9.59 14.09
N GLU A 12 -0.42 -9.97 13.89
CA GLU A 12 -0.76 -11.32 13.46
C GLU A 12 -0.37 -11.57 12.00
N THR A 13 -0.59 -10.59 11.11
CA THR A 13 -0.20 -10.71 9.70
C THR A 13 1.30 -10.91 9.56
N VAL A 14 2.13 -10.15 10.29
CA VAL A 14 3.59 -10.33 10.29
C VAL A 14 3.98 -11.70 10.84
N ARG A 15 3.37 -12.14 11.94
CA ARG A 15 3.64 -13.45 12.54
C ARG A 15 3.30 -14.60 11.59
N LEU A 16 2.15 -14.56 10.93
CA LEU A 16 1.67 -15.64 10.06
C LEU A 16 2.44 -15.72 8.73
N THR A 17 2.86 -14.57 8.20
CA THR A 17 3.52 -14.49 6.89
C THR A 17 5.04 -14.60 6.97
N GLY A 18 5.62 -14.42 8.15
CA GLY A 18 7.08 -14.33 8.32
C GLY A 18 7.66 -13.08 7.67
N ALA A 19 6.86 -12.02 7.48
CA ALA A 19 7.30 -10.81 6.82
C ALA A 19 8.51 -10.18 7.51
N SER A 20 9.53 -9.85 6.72
CA SER A 20 10.76 -9.22 7.21
C SER A 20 10.74 -7.70 7.08
N HIS A 21 9.77 -7.16 6.33
CA HIS A 21 9.61 -5.73 6.07
C HIS A 21 8.18 -5.26 6.35
N VAL A 22 8.06 -4.03 6.84
CA VAL A 22 6.77 -3.37 7.11
C VAL A 22 6.78 -1.95 6.53
N LEU A 23 5.72 -1.63 5.81
CA LEU A 23 5.38 -0.28 5.38
C LEU A 23 4.10 0.18 6.10
N THR A 24 4.24 1.17 6.98
CA THR A 24 3.13 1.84 7.66
C THR A 24 2.79 3.14 6.92
N VAL A 25 1.54 3.29 6.48
CA VAL A 25 1.05 4.50 5.80
C VAL A 25 -0.23 4.98 6.46
N MET A 26 -0.13 5.91 7.41
CA MET A 26 -1.29 6.46 8.14
C MET A 26 -0.96 7.80 8.80
N ALA A 27 -1.95 8.52 9.33
CA ALA A 27 -1.72 9.84 9.92
C ALA A 27 -0.85 9.77 11.18
N ASN A 28 -1.37 9.14 12.24
CA ASN A 28 -0.63 8.93 13.49
C ASN A 28 0.18 7.62 13.41
N VAL A 29 1.39 7.68 12.84
CA VAL A 29 2.32 6.54 12.75
C VAL A 29 3.03 6.23 14.06
N GLU A 30 3.01 7.16 15.03
CA GLU A 30 3.66 7.00 16.33
C GLU A 30 2.95 5.95 17.19
N GLN A 31 1.64 5.77 17.02
CA GLN A 31 0.91 4.71 17.72
C GLN A 31 1.32 3.28 17.27
N VAL A 32 2.01 3.15 16.13
CA VAL A 32 2.35 1.86 15.56
C VAL A 32 3.56 1.27 16.25
N GLN A 33 3.34 0.16 16.97
CA GLN A 33 4.38 -0.67 17.54
C GLN A 33 4.99 -1.55 16.45
N ARG A 34 6.31 -1.49 16.26
CA ARG A 34 7.03 -2.36 15.33
C ARG A 34 6.94 -3.81 15.82
N PRO A 35 6.49 -4.76 14.97
CA PRO A 35 6.58 -6.18 15.31
C PRO A 35 8.02 -6.58 15.63
N VAL A 36 8.23 -7.33 16.71
CA VAL A 36 9.57 -7.63 17.26
C VAL A 36 10.48 -8.33 16.24
N SER A 37 9.91 -9.14 15.36
CA SER A 37 10.62 -9.87 14.30
C SER A 37 11.13 -9.00 13.15
N VAL A 38 10.65 -7.76 13.01
CA VAL A 38 10.99 -6.86 11.89
C VAL A 38 12.11 -5.94 12.35
N LEU A 39 13.24 -5.89 11.64
CA LEU A 39 14.34 -4.98 12.01
C LEU A 39 13.91 -3.50 11.93
N PRO A 40 14.46 -2.59 12.77
CA PRO A 40 14.17 -1.17 12.67
C PRO A 40 14.39 -0.59 11.26
N ALA A 41 15.46 -1.03 10.58
CA ALA A 41 15.77 -0.61 9.22
C ALA A 41 14.75 -1.10 8.17
N ASN A 42 14.00 -2.16 8.48
CA ASN A 42 13.01 -2.78 7.59
C ASN A 42 11.58 -2.28 7.87
N HIS A 43 11.42 -1.24 8.69
CA HIS A 43 10.12 -0.65 9.00
C HIS A 43 10.07 0.81 8.56
N LEU A 44 9.52 1.07 7.37
CA LEU A 44 9.24 2.43 6.92
C LEU A 44 7.89 2.91 7.48
N LYS A 45 7.89 4.08 8.11
CA LYS A 45 6.70 4.81 8.53
C LYS A 45 6.53 6.07 7.68
N VAL A 46 5.37 6.24 7.07
CA VAL A 46 5.03 7.43 6.27
C VAL A 46 3.75 8.04 6.85
N SER A 47 3.87 9.26 7.39
CA SER A 47 2.76 10.00 7.98
C SER A 47 2.00 10.78 6.91
N MET A 48 0.74 10.41 6.68
CA MET A 48 -0.19 11.14 5.81
C MET A 48 -1.66 10.82 6.12
N ASP A 49 -2.52 11.80 5.90
CA ASP A 49 -3.96 11.67 5.98
C ASP A 49 -4.56 10.98 4.75
N ASP A 50 -5.75 10.39 4.91
CA ASP A 50 -6.43 9.64 3.85
C ASP A 50 -7.31 10.56 3.00
N ILE A 51 -6.69 11.60 2.44
CA ILE A 51 -7.38 12.63 1.65
C ILE A 51 -6.93 12.57 0.20
N THR A 52 -7.77 13.04 -0.71
CA THR A 52 -7.50 13.08 -2.15
C THR A 52 -7.24 14.49 -2.68
N GLU A 53 -7.40 15.50 -1.83
CA GLU A 53 -7.22 16.92 -2.12
C GLU A 53 -6.57 17.57 -0.90
N GLU A 54 -5.93 18.73 -1.08
CA GLU A 54 -5.37 19.48 0.04
C GLU A 54 -6.49 20.05 0.92
N ILE A 55 -6.38 19.81 2.23
CA ILE A 55 -7.34 20.31 3.22
C ILE A 55 -6.53 20.91 4.37
N ASP A 56 -6.86 22.15 4.75
CA ASP A 56 -6.20 22.85 5.85
C ASP A 56 -6.23 22.01 7.14
N GLY A 57 -5.06 21.90 7.77
CA GLY A 57 -4.89 21.12 9.01
C GLY A 57 -4.64 19.62 8.79
N TYR A 58 -4.64 19.13 7.55
CA TYR A 58 -4.32 17.75 7.20
C TYR A 58 -3.02 17.65 6.38
N VAL A 59 -2.36 16.50 6.45
CA VAL A 59 -1.15 16.18 5.68
C VAL A 59 -1.54 15.34 4.48
N ALA A 60 -1.67 15.97 3.32
CA ALA A 60 -1.95 15.26 2.08
C ALA A 60 -0.79 14.32 1.66
N PRO A 61 -1.07 13.20 0.97
CA PRO A 61 -0.06 12.48 0.20
C PRO A 61 0.71 13.42 -0.73
N SER A 62 2.03 13.23 -0.84
CA SER A 62 2.92 14.12 -1.59
C SER A 62 3.95 13.32 -2.41
N GLU A 63 4.60 13.98 -3.36
CA GLU A 63 5.68 13.35 -4.15
C GLU A 63 6.81 12.82 -3.26
N GLN A 64 7.15 13.54 -2.17
CA GLN A 64 8.16 13.10 -1.21
C GLN A 64 7.74 11.81 -0.49
N HIS A 65 6.46 11.68 -0.13
CA HIS A 65 5.94 10.45 0.46
C HIS A 65 6.09 9.27 -0.50
N ILE A 66 5.69 9.45 -1.76
CA ILE A 66 5.78 8.41 -2.77
C ILE A 66 7.23 8.03 -3.07
N ALA A 67 8.14 9.01 -3.17
CA ALA A 67 9.57 8.74 -3.38
C ALA A 67 10.17 7.88 -2.25
N LYS A 68 9.81 8.14 -0.98
CA LYS A 68 10.22 7.32 0.16
C LYS A 68 9.70 5.89 0.04
N VAL A 69 8.41 5.72 -0.27
CA VAL A 69 7.79 4.40 -0.47
C VAL A 69 8.49 3.63 -1.59
N LEU A 70 8.66 4.25 -2.77
CA LEU A 70 9.29 3.61 -3.93
C LEU A 70 10.75 3.24 -3.67
N THR A 71 11.50 4.09 -2.96
CA THR A 71 12.89 3.79 -2.56
C THR A 71 12.94 2.58 -1.64
N PHE A 72 12.08 2.55 -0.62
CA PHE A 72 12.02 1.46 0.34
C PHE A 72 11.66 0.12 -0.31
N VAL A 73 10.63 0.09 -1.15
CA VAL A 73 10.20 -1.17 -1.80
C VAL A 73 11.20 -1.67 -2.85
N ARG A 74 11.97 -0.78 -3.49
CA ARG A 74 13.05 -1.17 -4.42
C ARG A 74 14.28 -1.71 -3.71
N ALA A 75 14.53 -1.28 -2.47
CA ALA A 75 15.64 -1.76 -1.66
C ALA A 75 15.35 -3.11 -0.99
N TRP A 76 14.07 -3.51 -0.91
CA TRP A 76 13.65 -4.81 -0.39
C TRP A 76 14.13 -5.95 -1.31
N ASP A 77 14.91 -6.86 -0.74
CA ASP A 77 15.52 -8.02 -1.42
C ASP A 77 14.53 -9.11 -1.83
N ARG A 78 13.28 -9.04 -1.35
CA ARG A 78 12.19 -10.00 -1.58
C ARG A 78 12.47 -11.41 -1.04
N SER A 79 13.42 -11.58 -0.12
CA SER A 79 13.74 -12.89 0.49
C SER A 79 12.65 -13.40 1.44
N ALA A 80 11.87 -12.48 2.03
CA ALA A 80 10.66 -12.75 2.81
C ALA A 80 9.61 -11.67 2.54
N PRO A 81 8.31 -11.91 2.85
CA PRO A 81 7.24 -10.99 2.48
C PRO A 81 7.35 -9.57 3.05
N LEU A 82 6.71 -8.61 2.36
CA LEU A 82 6.49 -7.24 2.82
C LEU A 82 5.04 -7.11 3.31
N VAL A 83 4.82 -6.54 4.50
CA VAL A 83 3.48 -6.12 4.94
C VAL A 83 3.30 -4.62 4.76
N VAL A 84 2.24 -4.21 4.06
CA VAL A 84 1.82 -2.82 3.91
C VAL A 84 0.52 -2.63 4.70
N HIS A 85 0.45 -1.66 5.60
CA HIS A 85 -0.76 -1.43 6.36
C HIS A 85 -1.05 0.05 6.56
N CYS A 86 -2.32 0.34 6.82
CA CYS A 86 -2.80 1.64 7.29
C CYS A 86 -3.74 1.38 8.46
N TYR A 87 -4.62 2.33 8.78
CA TYR A 87 -5.61 2.12 9.84
C TYR A 87 -6.58 0.96 9.50
N ALA A 88 -7.30 1.08 8.37
CA ALA A 88 -8.36 0.13 7.99
C ALA A 88 -7.94 -0.96 7.00
N GLY A 89 -6.77 -0.84 6.36
CA GLY A 89 -6.36 -1.78 5.31
C GLY A 89 -7.09 -1.62 3.96
N ILE A 90 -7.70 -0.45 3.72
CA ILE A 90 -8.63 -0.22 2.60
C ILE A 90 -8.05 0.74 1.55
N SER A 91 -7.56 1.91 1.98
CA SER A 91 -7.27 3.05 1.10
C SER A 91 -5.76 3.31 0.94
N ARG A 92 -5.12 3.98 1.91
CA ARG A 92 -3.67 4.26 1.90
C ARG A 92 -2.79 3.04 1.66
N SER A 93 -3.03 1.94 2.40
CA SER A 93 -2.25 0.72 2.30
C SER A 93 -2.41 0.04 0.95
N THR A 94 -3.64 -0.05 0.46
CA THR A 94 -3.95 -0.65 -0.84
C THR A 94 -3.34 0.15 -1.98
N ALA A 95 -3.41 1.49 -1.93
CA ALA A 95 -2.75 2.34 -2.93
C ALA A 95 -1.23 2.21 -2.89
N SER A 96 -0.63 2.15 -1.70
CA SER A 96 0.81 1.98 -1.55
C SER A 96 1.28 0.59 -1.99
N ALA A 97 0.50 -0.45 -1.72
CA ALA A 97 0.76 -1.82 -2.17
C ALA A 97 0.60 -1.95 -3.69
N PHE A 98 -0.40 -1.29 -4.28
CA PHE A 98 -0.57 -1.20 -5.73
C PHE A 98 0.62 -0.51 -6.40
N ALA A 99 1.06 0.64 -5.85
CA ALA A 99 2.25 1.35 -6.31
C ALA A 99 3.52 0.49 -6.21
N ALA A 100 3.70 -0.21 -5.09
CA ALA A 100 4.81 -1.13 -4.90
C ALA A 100 4.80 -2.28 -5.92
N ALA A 101 3.64 -2.90 -6.15
CA ALA A 101 3.50 -3.95 -7.15
C ALA A 101 3.78 -3.45 -8.57
N CYS A 102 3.34 -2.24 -8.94
CA CYS A 102 3.66 -1.64 -10.23
C CYS A 102 5.15 -1.26 -10.37
N ALA A 103 5.81 -0.90 -9.28
CA ALA A 103 7.24 -0.59 -9.26
C ALA A 103 8.11 -1.85 -9.40
N LEU A 104 7.67 -2.95 -8.79
CA LEU A 104 8.39 -4.22 -8.74
C LEU A 104 8.10 -5.13 -9.95
N ASN A 105 6.99 -4.92 -10.65
CA ASN A 105 6.65 -5.62 -11.89
C ASN A 105 6.61 -4.61 -13.06
N PRO A 106 7.76 -4.15 -13.57
CA PRO A 106 7.80 -3.07 -14.56
C PRO A 106 7.01 -3.37 -15.84
N HIS A 107 6.95 -4.65 -16.24
CA HIS A 107 6.33 -5.10 -17.48
C HIS A 107 4.87 -5.55 -17.33
N ARG A 108 4.37 -5.68 -16.10
CA ARG A 108 3.00 -6.12 -15.86
C ARG A 108 2.02 -4.98 -16.06
N ASP A 109 0.87 -5.31 -16.64
CA ASP A 109 -0.21 -4.38 -16.85
C ASP A 109 -0.83 -3.93 -15.51
N GLU A 110 -1.04 -2.63 -15.35
CA GLU A 110 -1.53 -2.06 -14.11
C GLU A 110 -2.98 -2.48 -13.81
N THR A 111 -3.82 -2.70 -14.83
CA THR A 111 -5.18 -3.22 -14.66
C THR A 111 -5.16 -4.63 -14.11
N GLU A 112 -4.26 -5.50 -14.60
CA GLU A 112 -4.16 -6.87 -14.08
C GLU A 112 -3.88 -6.87 -12.57
N ILE A 113 -2.96 -6.02 -12.11
CA ILE A 113 -2.64 -5.88 -10.69
C ILE A 113 -3.86 -5.35 -9.92
N ALA A 114 -4.53 -4.31 -10.41
CA ALA A 114 -5.69 -3.72 -9.73
C ALA A 114 -6.88 -4.71 -9.61
N LEU A 115 -7.16 -5.47 -10.66
CA LEU A 115 -8.21 -6.50 -10.64
C LEU A 115 -7.87 -7.65 -9.69
N ARG A 116 -6.59 -8.07 -9.62
CA ARG A 116 -6.15 -9.05 -8.62
C ARG A 116 -6.31 -8.55 -7.19
N ILE A 117 -6.01 -7.27 -6.94
CA ILE A 117 -6.28 -6.64 -5.63
C ILE A 117 -7.77 -6.69 -5.30
N ARG A 118 -8.66 -6.34 -6.25
CA ARG A 118 -10.12 -6.41 -6.04
C ARG A 118 -10.59 -7.83 -5.76
N ALA A 119 -10.08 -8.81 -6.50
CA ALA A 119 -10.41 -10.22 -6.29
C ALA A 119 -9.95 -10.72 -4.91
N ALA A 120 -8.77 -10.28 -4.45
CA ALA A 120 -8.23 -10.63 -3.15
C ALA A 120 -8.92 -9.89 -1.98
N SER A 121 -9.45 -8.69 -2.23
CA SER A 121 -10.16 -7.88 -1.24
C SER A 121 -11.33 -7.11 -1.88
N PRO A 122 -12.58 -7.57 -1.68
CA PRO A 122 -13.77 -6.91 -2.21
C PRO A 122 -13.91 -5.45 -1.78
N ILE A 123 -13.35 -5.07 -0.63
CA ILE A 123 -13.47 -3.70 -0.09
C ILE A 123 -12.30 -2.78 -0.45
N ALA A 124 -11.24 -3.29 -1.11
CA ALA A 124 -10.08 -2.49 -1.48
C ALA A 124 -10.49 -1.20 -2.21
N ALA A 125 -10.08 -0.03 -1.74
CA ALA A 125 -10.45 1.23 -2.35
C ALA A 125 -9.24 2.16 -2.36
N PRO A 126 -8.26 1.91 -3.25
CA PRO A 126 -7.00 2.66 -3.29
C PRO A 126 -7.22 4.18 -3.31
N ASN A 127 -6.54 4.90 -2.42
CA ASN A 127 -6.50 6.36 -2.45
C ASN A 127 -5.99 6.86 -3.82
N ARG A 128 -6.84 7.56 -4.57
CA ARG A 128 -6.54 7.99 -5.93
C ARG A 128 -5.39 9.01 -6.02
N LEU A 129 -5.20 9.86 -5.00
CA LEU A 129 -4.10 10.82 -4.97
C LEU A 129 -2.75 10.10 -4.83
N ILE A 130 -2.65 9.11 -3.93
CA ILE A 130 -1.45 8.26 -3.80
C ILE A 130 -1.15 7.56 -5.13
N VAL A 131 -2.17 6.97 -5.77
CA VAL A 131 -2.00 6.27 -7.05
C VAL A 131 -1.60 7.24 -8.17
N GLY A 132 -2.16 8.44 -8.25
CA GLY A 132 -1.79 9.44 -9.24
C GLY A 132 -0.35 9.94 -9.08
N LEU A 133 0.10 10.16 -7.84
CA LEU A 133 1.48 10.53 -7.54
C LEU A 133 2.45 9.39 -7.90
N ALA A 134 2.07 8.13 -7.61
CA ALA A 134 2.85 6.95 -8.00
C ALA A 134 2.92 6.77 -9.52
N ASP A 135 1.81 7.00 -10.23
CA ASP A 135 1.75 6.94 -11.70
C ASP A 135 2.77 7.89 -12.33
N LYS A 136 2.76 9.15 -11.86
CA LYS A 136 3.72 10.17 -12.29
C LYS A 136 5.16 9.76 -11.99
N ALA A 137 5.44 9.31 -10.77
CA ALA A 137 6.78 8.91 -10.34
C ALA A 137 7.32 7.69 -11.11
N LEU A 138 6.45 6.78 -11.55
CA LEU A 138 6.80 5.58 -12.30
C LEU A 138 6.71 5.77 -13.83
N GLY A 139 6.31 6.94 -14.32
CA GLY A 139 6.15 7.19 -15.76
C GLY A 139 5.06 6.33 -16.42
N ARG A 140 3.96 6.05 -15.70
CA ARG A 140 2.88 5.18 -16.19
C ARG A 140 1.84 5.90 -17.05
N CYS A 141 1.95 7.22 -17.22
CA CYS A 141 1.15 8.02 -18.16
C CYS A 141 -0.37 7.80 -17.98
N GLY A 142 -0.82 7.83 -16.73
CA GLY A 142 -2.21 7.65 -16.30
C GLY A 142 -2.71 6.20 -16.31
N ARG A 143 -1.89 5.20 -16.67
CA ARG A 143 -2.33 3.80 -16.70
C ARG A 143 -2.74 3.28 -15.32
N MET A 144 -2.07 3.70 -14.25
CA MET A 144 -2.44 3.26 -12.89
C MET A 144 -3.79 3.83 -12.46
N LEU A 145 -4.14 5.06 -12.85
CA LEU A 145 -5.46 5.64 -12.57
C LEU A 145 -6.56 4.96 -13.41
N ARG A 146 -6.30 4.71 -14.70
CA ARG A 146 -7.23 3.94 -15.56
C ARG A 146 -7.50 2.54 -15.01
N ALA A 147 -6.49 1.90 -14.43
CA ALA A 147 -6.64 0.61 -13.76
C ALA A 147 -7.62 0.67 -12.59
N LEU A 148 -7.61 1.76 -11.80
CA LEU A 148 -8.60 1.96 -10.74
C LEU A 148 -10.01 2.20 -11.28
N ASP A 149 -10.14 2.91 -12.40
CA ASP A 149 -11.44 3.14 -13.03
C ASP A 149 -12.06 1.82 -13.50
N GLN A 150 -11.23 0.91 -14.05
CA GLN A 150 -11.65 -0.44 -14.44
C GLN A 150 -11.90 -1.37 -13.24
N MET A 151 -11.13 -1.22 -12.15
CA MET A 151 -11.32 -1.95 -10.89
C MET A 151 -12.67 -1.64 -10.23
N GLY A 152 -13.20 -0.44 -10.44
CA GLY A 152 -14.48 0.02 -9.90
C GLY A 152 -14.46 0.23 -8.37
N PRO A 153 -15.60 0.69 -7.81
CA PRO A 153 -15.71 0.98 -6.39
C PRO A 153 -15.57 -0.27 -5.52
N GLY A 154 -15.11 -0.08 -4.29
CA GLY A 154 -15.07 -1.15 -3.28
C GLY A 154 -16.47 -1.52 -2.78
N ALA A 155 -16.65 -2.78 -2.39
CA ALA A 155 -17.87 -3.23 -1.74
C ALA A 155 -18.08 -2.52 -0.39
N MET A 156 -19.33 -2.21 -0.06
CA MET A 156 -19.70 -1.72 1.26
C MET A 156 -19.76 -2.90 2.23
N MET A 157 -18.64 -3.19 2.92
CA MET A 157 -18.60 -4.17 4.02
C MET A 157 -17.93 -3.56 5.25
N SER A 158 -18.20 -4.13 6.42
CA SER A 158 -17.82 -3.55 7.72
C SER A 158 -16.34 -3.71 8.07
N GLU A 159 -15.64 -4.71 7.55
CA GLU A 159 -14.26 -4.98 7.97
C GLU A 159 -13.38 -5.60 6.87
N GLY A 160 -12.13 -5.13 6.80
CA GLY A 160 -11.11 -5.64 5.89
C GLY A 160 -10.36 -6.83 6.46
N ARG A 161 -10.28 -7.91 5.67
CA ARG A 161 -9.40 -9.04 5.96
C ARG A 161 -8.04 -8.83 5.32
N PRO A 162 -6.95 -9.29 5.96
CA PRO A 162 -5.65 -9.31 5.32
C PRO A 162 -5.70 -10.05 3.98
N PHE A 163 -5.02 -9.51 2.97
CA PHE A 163 -4.92 -10.10 1.65
C PHE A 163 -3.49 -9.98 1.12
N HIS A 164 -3.19 -10.58 -0.02
CA HIS A 164 -1.86 -10.52 -0.62
C HIS A 164 -1.89 -10.20 -2.12
N ILE A 165 -0.76 -9.72 -2.61
CA ILE A 165 -0.47 -9.42 -4.00
C ILE A 165 0.78 -10.21 -4.38
N GLU A 166 0.65 -11.03 -5.42
CA GLU A 166 1.77 -11.75 -6.01
C GLU A 166 2.65 -10.82 -6.86
N LEU A 167 3.96 -11.07 -6.79
CA LEU A 167 4.96 -10.41 -7.61
C LEU A 167 5.57 -11.43 -8.58
N GLU A 168 6.17 -10.95 -9.66
CA GLU A 168 6.96 -11.73 -10.62
C GLU A 168 8.39 -12.00 -10.10
#